data_AF-D8M507-F1
#
_entry.id   AF-D8M507-F1
#
_cell.length_a   1.000
_cell.length_b   1.000
_cell.length_c   1.000
_cell.angle_alpha   90.00
_cell.angle_beta   90.00
_cell.angle_gamma   90.00
#
_symmetry.space_group_name_H-M   'P 1'
#
loop_
_entity.id
_entity.type
_entity.pdbx_description
1 polymer ?
#
loop_
_entity_poly.entity_id
_entity_poly.type
_entity_poly.pdbx_seq_one_letter_code
_entity_poly.pdbx_strand_id
1 'polypeptide(L)' 'MKGETEFTGILRGFDAYLTMILEDVTVSTLTNHGVVSNKMSRALVNGRCICMVRFWFCFCL' A
#
# COMPACT_ATOMS: atom_id res chain seq x y z
N MET A 1 7.70 -2.95 1.54
CA MET A 1 8.93 -3.03 0.70
C MET A 1 10.05 -3.51 1.59
N LYS A 2 10.72 -4.63 1.23
CA LYS A 2 11.66 -5.40 2.08
C LYS A 2 11.32 -5.33 3.59
N GLY A 3 10.18 -5.94 3.95
CA GLY A 3 9.78 -6.24 5.33
C GLY A 3 9.20 -5.10 6.19
N GLU A 4 9.58 -3.84 5.97
CA GLU A 4 9.37 -2.81 7.01
C GLU A 4 8.24 -1.81 6.73
N THR A 5 7.82 -1.62 5.47
CA THR A 5 6.78 -0.65 5.12
C THR A 5 5.64 -1.26 4.32
N GLU A 6 4.41 -1.00 4.74
CA GLU A 6 3.17 -1.44 4.12
C GLU A 6 2.33 -0.24 3.65
N PHE A 7 1.68 -0.39 2.50
CA PHE A 7 0.76 0.60 1.93
C PHE A 7 -0.63 -0.02 1.86
N THR A 8 -1.60 0.60 2.55
CA THR A 8 -3.01 0.18 2.53
C THR A 8 -3.84 1.32 1.94
N GLY A 9 -4.66 1.06 0.93
CA GLY A 9 -5.53 2.08 0.34
C GLY A 9 -6.40 1.53 -0.77
N ILE A 10 -7.16 2.41 -1.42
CA ILE A 10 -8.04 2.09 -2.53
C ILE A 10 -7.23 2.11 -3.83
N LEU A 11 -7.06 0.96 -4.46
CA LEU A 11 -6.42 0.86 -5.78
C LEU A 11 -7.32 1.51 -6.84
N ARG A 12 -6.82 2.58 -7.46
CA ARG A 12 -7.52 3.28 -8.55
C ARG A 12 -7.07 2.84 -9.94
N GLY A 13 -5.82 2.42 -10.06
CA GLY A 13 -5.26 1.96 -11.32
C GLY A 13 -3.87 1.40 -11.16
N PHE A 14 -3.45 0.59 -12.13
CA PHE A 14 -2.10 0.06 -12.23
C PHE A 14 -1.66 -0.02 -13.69
N ASP A 15 -0.35 -0.03 -13.93
CA ASP A 15 0.24 -0.19 -15.26
C ASP A 15 0.93 -1.56 -15.46
N ALA A 16 1.47 -1.78 -16.66
CA ALA A 16 2.20 -3.00 -17.01
C ALA A 16 3.53 -3.19 -16.22
N TYR A 17 4.00 -2.14 -15.55
CA TYR A 17 5.20 -2.14 -14.70
C TYR A 17 4.86 -2.20 -13.21
N LEU A 18 3.59 -2.52 -12.88
CA LEU A 18 3.06 -2.61 -11.52
C LEU A 18 3.18 -1.30 -10.72
N THR A 19 3.30 -0.17 -11.39
CA THR A 19 3.10 1.12 -10.74
C THR A 19 1.64 1.25 -10.38
N MET A 20 1.33 1.47 -9.11
CA MET A 20 -0.03 1.55 -8.59
C MET A 20 -0.40 2.96 -8.17
N ILE A 21 -1.61 3.37 -8.50
CA ILE A 21 -2.24 4.60 -8.02
C ILE A 21 -3.19 4.21 -6.91
N LEU A 22 -2.92 4.69 -5.69
CA LEU A 22 -3.72 4.43 -4.50
C LEU A 22 -4.32 5.75 -3.99
N GLU A 23 -5.56 5.68 -3.53
CA GLU A 23 -6.25 6.76 -2.79
C GLU A 23 -6.57 6.33 -1.36
N ASP A 24 -6.71 7.32 -0.47
CA ASP A 24 -6.93 7.10 0.97
C ASP A 24 -5.90 6.12 1.57
N VAL A 25 -4.63 6.51 1.44
CA VAL A 25 -3.50 5.62 1.70
C VAL A 25 -3.03 5.77 3.12
N THR A 26 -2.95 4.66 3.83
CA THR A 26 -2.24 4.53 5.10
C THR A 26 -0.92 3.82 4.85
N VAL A 27 0.18 4.49 5.21
CA VAL A 27 1.53 3.95 5.18
C VAL A 27 1.90 3.53 6.59
N SER A 28 2.17 2.25 6.79
CA SER A 28 2.56 1.71 8.09
C SER A 28 4.00 1.23 8.00
N THR A 29 4.88 1.82 8.81
CA THR A 29 6.28 1.44 8.91
C THR A 29 6.52 0.76 10.25
N LEU A 30 7.01 -0.47 10.22
CA LEU A 30 7.48 -1.19 11.38
C LEU A 30 8.85 -0.61 11.77
N THR A 31 8.94 -0.08 12.98
CA THR A 31 10.20 0.38 13.59
C THR A 31 10.48 -0.45 14.84
N ASN A 32 11.71 -0.43 15.35
CA ASN A 32 12.06 -1.09 16.61
C ASN A 32 11.25 -0.59 17.82
N HIS A 33 10.63 0.60 17.72
CA HIS A 33 9.81 1.22 18.75
C HIS A 33 8.29 1.02 18.55
N GLY A 34 7.87 0.32 17.48
CA GLY A 34 6.47 0.07 17.15
C GLY A 34 6.10 0.44 15.72
N VAL A 35 4.80 0.39 15.42
CA VAL A 35 4.26 0.70 14.09
C VAL A 35 3.93 2.19 14.00
N VAL A 36 4.59 2.88 13.08
CA VAL A 36 4.29 4.29 12.77
C VAL A 36 3.38 4.31 11.55
N SER A 37 2.19 4.89 11.70
CA SER A 37 1.22 5.01 10.61
C SER A 37 1.05 6.46 10.17
N ASN A 38 1.12 6.72 8.88
CA ASN A 38 0.91 8.02 8.26
C ASN A 38 -0.19 7.93 7.20
N LYS A 39 -1.08 8.91 7.14
CA LYS A 39 -2.19 8.96 6.17
C LYS A 39 -1.91 9.99 5.07
N MET A 40 -2.17 9.58 3.84
CA MET A 40 -1.97 10.40 2.64
C MET A 40 -3.20 10.26 1.74
N SER A 41 -3.66 11.38 1.18
CA SER A 41 -4.86 11.38 0.31
C SER A 41 -4.65 10.57 -0.97
N ARG A 42 -3.42 10.57 -1.50
CA ARG A 42 -3.04 9.86 -2.71
C ARG A 42 -1.57 9.43 -2.63
N ALA A 43 -1.27 8.24 -3.13
CA ALA A 43 0.10 7.76 -3.29
C ALA A 43 0.28 7.10 -4.66
N LEU A 44 1.44 7.32 -5.25
CA LEU A 44 1.89 6.63 -6.45
C LEU A 44 3.03 5.69 -6.04
N VAL A 45 2.73 4.39 -6.05
CA VAL A 45 3.63 3.36 -5.54
C VAL A 45 4.31 2.69 -6.72
N ASN A 46 5.64 2.71 -6.75
CA ASN A 46 6.42 2.06 -7.80
C ASN A 46 6.44 0.54 -7.61
N GLY A 47 6.15 -0.21 -8.68
CA GLY A 47 6.03 -1.67 -8.69
C GLY A 47 7.29 -2.44 -8.33
N ARG A 48 8.47 -1.79 -8.39
CA ARG A 48 9.77 -2.46 -8.27
C ARG A 48 10.05 -3.12 -6.92
N CYS A 49 9.37 -2.74 -5.84
CA CYS A 49 9.56 -3.36 -4.52
C CYS A 49 8.27 -3.86 -3.86
N ILE A 50 7.23 -4.13 -4.65
CA ILE A 50 5.99 -4.71 -4.15
C ILE A 50 6.21 -6.20 -3.91
N CYS A 51 6.18 -6.61 -2.64
CA CYS A 51 6.40 -8.02 -2.26
C CYS A 51 5.11 -8.84 -2.23
N MET A 52 3.98 -8.21 -1.87
CA MET A 52 2.67 -8.85 -1.79
C MET A 52 1.59 -7.79 -2.03
N VAL A 53 0.56 -8.15 -2.77
CA VAL A 53 -0.68 -7.36 -2.91
C VAL A 53 -1.80 -8.16 -2.27
N ARG A 54 -2.46 -7.60 -1.26
CA ARG A 54 -3.66 -8.20 -0.66
C ARG A 54 -4.86 -7.37 -1.03
N PHE A 55 -5.78 -7.97 -1.79
CA PHE A 55 -7.08 -7.39 -2.02
C PHE A 55 -7.98 -7.76 -0.84
N TRP A 56 -8.31 -6.78 -0.01
CA TRP A 56 -9.37 -6.96 0.98
C TRP A 56 -10.72 -6.77 0.28
N PHE A 57 -11.08 -7.72 -0.60
CA PHE A 57 -12.46 -7.82 -1.05
C PHE A 57 -13.28 -8.36 0.13
N CYS A 58 -13.85 -7.45 0.90
CA CYS A 58 -14.98 -7.77 1.75
C CYS A 58 -16.19 -7.98 0.82
N PHE A 59 -16.31 -9.18 0.25
CA PHE A 59 -17.59 -9.68 -0.27
C PHE A 59 -18.47 -9.95 0.97
N CYS A 60 -19.12 -8.92 1.49
CA CYS A 60 -20.42 -9.12 2.13
C CYS A 60 -21.44 -9.26 0.99
N LEU A 61 -21.54 -10.46 0.42
CA LEU A 61 -22.70 -10.89 -0.36
C LEU A 61 -23.04 -12.33 0.02
#